data_AF-A0A3B9GWD4-F1
#
_entry.id   AF-A0A3B9GWD4-F1
#
_cell.length_a   1.000
_cell.length_b   1.000
_cell.length_c   1.000
_cell.angle_alpha   90.00
_cell.angle_beta   90.00
_cell.angle_gamma   90.00
#
_symmetry.space_group_name_H-M   'P 1'
#
loop_
_entity.id
_entity.type
_entity.pdbx_description
1 polymer ?
#
loop_
_entity_poly.entity_id
_entity_poly.type
_entity_poly.pdbx_seq_one_letter_code
_entity_poly.pdbx_strand_id
1 'polypeptide(L)' 'SAIAAGADGVFLEFHTDPDKALCDGPSCLPISDAEGLLTTLKALHEVVAA' A
#
# COMPACT_ATOMS: atom_id res chain seq x y z
N SER A 1 -5.38 7.97 3.56
CA SER A 1 -6.72 8.28 4.10
C SER A 1 -7.34 7.10 4.82
N ALA A 2 -7.40 5.89 4.24
CA ALA A 2 -8.05 4.71 4.84
C ALA A 2 -7.60 4.40 6.28
N ILE A 3 -6.29 4.15 6.50
CA ILE A 3 -5.74 3.89 7.84
C ILE A 3 -6.00 5.06 8.79
N ALA A 4 -5.77 6.30 8.33
CA ALA A 4 -6.01 7.50 9.13
C ALA A 4 -7.49 7.68 9.55
N ALA A 5 -8.42 7.13 8.78
CA ALA A 5 -9.85 7.13 9.08
C ALA A 5 -10.28 5.96 10.00
N GLY A 6 -9.35 5.09 10.42
CA GLY A 6 -9.60 3.97 11.32
C GLY A 6 -9.81 2.62 10.63
N ALA A 7 -9.38 2.43 9.38
CA ALA A 7 -9.39 1.11 8.77
C ALA A 7 -8.33 0.20 9.42
N ASP A 8 -8.70 -1.06 9.72
CA ASP A 8 -7.80 -2.06 10.30
C ASP A 8 -6.77 -2.62 9.29
N GLY A 9 -6.96 -2.37 7.99
CA GLY A 9 -6.09 -2.90 6.95
C GLY A 9 -6.34 -2.32 5.57
N VAL A 10 -5.43 -2.65 4.66
CA VAL A 10 -5.51 -2.31 3.23
C VAL A 10 -5.16 -3.53 2.38
N PHE A 11 -5.75 -3.61 1.21
CA PHE A 11 -5.35 -4.54 0.16
C PHE A 11 -4.66 -3.74 -0.95
N LEU A 12 -3.46 -4.16 -1.34
CA LEU A 12 -2.61 -3.48 -2.31
C LEU A 12 -2.02 -4.52 -3.26
N GLU A 13 -2.01 -4.21 -4.55
CA GLU A 13 -1.36 -5.03 -5.58
C GLU A 13 -0.03 -4.40 -5.97
N PHE A 14 0.99 -5.24 -6.13
CA PHE A 14 2.32 -4.80 -6.51
C PHE A 14 2.84 -5.59 -7.69
N HIS A 15 3.66 -4.96 -8.51
CA HIS A 15 4.38 -5.60 -9.61
C HIS A 15 5.84 -5.13 -9.66
N THR A 16 6.74 -6.00 -10.14
CA THR A 16 8.16 -5.65 -10.35
C THR A 16 8.36 -4.63 -11.47
N ASP A 17 7.41 -4.59 -12.41
CA ASP A 17 7.39 -3.70 -13.58
C ASP A 17 5.93 -3.44 -14.00
N PRO A 18 5.23 -2.45 -13.40
CA PRO A 18 3.79 -2.22 -13.62
C PRO A 18 3.39 -2.11 -15.10
N ASP A 19 4.26 -1.57 -15.95
CA ASP A 19 4.03 -1.41 -17.39
C ASP A 19 3.96 -2.76 -18.14
N LYS A 20 4.48 -3.84 -17.54
CA LYS A 20 4.43 -5.20 -18.09
C LYS A 20 3.41 -6.12 -17.39
N ALA A 21 2.62 -5.59 -16.47
CA ALA A 21 1.60 -6.40 -15.82
C ALA A 21 0.57 -6.89 -16.85
N LEU A 22 0.24 -8.19 -16.81
CA LEU A 22 -0.73 -8.80 -17.74
C LEU A 22 -2.17 -8.33 -17.49
N CYS A 23 -2.44 -7.82 -16.29
CA CYS A 23 -3.69 -7.23 -15.84
C CYS A 23 -3.38 -6.11 -14.84
N ASP A 24 -4.26 -5.11 -14.76
CA ASP A 24 -4.23 -4.05 -13.73
C ASP A 24 -2.93 -3.26 -13.57
N GLY A 25 -2.11 -3.17 -14.62
CA GLY A 25 -0.85 -2.40 -14.64
C GLY A 25 -0.98 -0.97 -14.10
N PRO A 26 -1.94 -0.16 -14.58
CA PRO A 26 -2.15 1.20 -14.06
C PRO A 26 -2.59 1.29 -12.59
N SER A 27 -3.14 0.20 -12.03
CA SER A 27 -3.64 0.13 -10.65
C SER A 27 -2.61 -0.45 -9.69
N CYS A 28 -1.70 -1.30 -10.16
CA CYS A 28 -0.68 -1.93 -9.34
C CYS A 28 0.48 -0.97 -9.03
N LEU A 29 1.05 -1.11 -7.84
CA LEU A 29 2.16 -0.28 -7.37
C LEU A 29 3.52 -0.92 -7.73
N PRO A 30 4.59 -0.12 -7.88
CA PRO A 30 5.94 -0.68 -7.97
C PRO A 30 6.31 -1.41 -6.68
N ILE A 31 6.78 -2.65 -6.77
CA ILE A 31 7.17 -3.45 -5.59
C ILE A 31 8.32 -2.80 -4.79
N SER A 32 9.16 -2.00 -5.45
CA SER A 32 10.25 -1.25 -4.80
C SER A 32 9.75 -0.29 -3.72
N ASP A 33 8.51 0.17 -3.83
CA ASP A 33 7.94 1.20 -2.96
C ASP A 33 7.21 0.58 -1.75
N ALA A 34 7.06 -0.75 -1.73
CA ALA A 34 6.28 -1.46 -0.73
C ALA A 34 6.78 -1.23 0.70
N GLU A 35 8.10 -1.30 0.93
CA GLU A 35 8.67 -1.13 2.27
C GLU A 35 8.38 0.26 2.85
N GLY A 36 8.61 1.31 2.07
CA GLY A 36 8.37 2.69 2.49
C GLY A 36 6.89 2.98 2.76
N LEU A 37 6.01 2.49 1.87
CA LEU A 37 4.57 2.63 2.03
C LEU A 37 4.08 1.89 3.28
N LEU A 38 4.43 0.61 3.44
CA LEU A 38 3.97 -0.22 4.56
C LEU A 38 4.51 0.30 5.91
N THR A 39 5.74 0.79 5.94
CA THR A 39 6.31 1.44 7.14
C THR A 39 5.47 2.65 7.56
N THR A 40 5.10 3.49 6.59
CA THR A 40 4.26 4.68 6.84
C THR A 40 2.86 4.29 7.30
N LEU A 41 2.23 3.31 6.63
CA LEU A 41 0.89 2.85 7.00
C LEU A 41 0.85 2.22 8.39
N LYS A 42 1.87 1.43 8.75
CA LYS A 42 1.99 0.84 10.08
C LYS A 42 2.11 1.91 11.17
N ALA A 43 2.98 2.90 10.97
CA ALA A 43 3.14 4.00 11.91
C ALA A 43 1.83 4.80 12.09
N LEU A 44 1.09 5.05 11.00
CA LEU A 44 -0.22 5.70 11.07
C LEU A 44 -1.24 4.85 11.83
N HIS A 45 -1.28 3.54 11.58
CA HIS A 45 -2.19 2.63 12.27
C HIS A 45 -1.92 2.61 13.78
N GLU A 46 -0.64 2.57 14.19
CA GLU A 46 -0.25 2.63 15.61
C GLU A 46 -0.71 3.93 16.29
N VAL A 47 -0.67 5.06 15.59
CA VAL A 47 -1.13 6.36 16.12
C VAL A 47 -2.66 6.41 16.26
N VAL A 48 -3.40 5.82 15.33
CA VAL A 48 -4.87 5.87 15.32
C VAL A 48 -5.50 4.81 16.24
N ALA A 49 -4.82 3.68 16.44
CA ALA A 49 -5.29 2.58 17.28
C ALA A 49 -5.01 2.76 18.79
N ALA A 50 -4.27 3.80 19.18
CA ALA A 50 -3.98 4.17 20.57
C ALA A 50 -5.12 4.98 21.20
#